data_AF-D2QY05-F1
#
_entry.id   AF-D2QY05-F1
#
_cell.length_a   1.000
_cell.length_b   1.000
_cell.length_c   1.000
_cell.angle_alpha   90.00
_cell.angle_beta   90.00
_cell.angle_gamma   90.00
#
_symmetry.space_group_name_H-M   'P 1'
#
loop_
_entity.id
_entity.type
_entity.pdbx_description
1 polymer ?
#
loop_
_entity_poly.entity_id
_entity_poly.type
_entity_poly.pdbx_seq_one_letter_code
_entity_poly.pdbx_strand_id
1 'polypeptide(L)'
;MTPYKILGLDDDATIDQIEAAYRERVKRYHPDSGGDSWAYQQVLVAYEQLMKKLGQPGNAELTIPEKSGPKAPTNTALAAIHPVVQWLLQRWVAVAVVTVVLLMTFCLLQSVWRLVFIVMGLAGLGCATWLAYLGTTKRDEQKILALVGSGAVAVLALILLSMSLFSGGVSSLRFDDLEKTSPAIVATVNERDFSQALIKLGSSVVTENTGGKLRLFTNAHVIGLEDVAGRATKQRDRTANITQFALEVQFPSGAKRRAERVGLAADPNLDVACIEVNPNGLVAGLDYVVVPKVSNAMKVLEVKNGGEVVAVGTPLDILFANSMTFGRISSLRAPKSATSGATWIQHDASISPGNSGGPLFLRQGERYHWIGINTRGADGAALSMAISADEVSSAELIWADANPAGAAQLIGQVYGVAAAVGDQESSKHSTGLDTSINSTGPNAPLALQTQRERNSKSTHQKTDILGMAFRLSRFGYLLWIVVPAVLAAAGAWITKTFRSASVEDNSQKSIPADNGIAKKGWGEVECPQCKRNSYTMYSVGHCPGCGYGRKE
;
A
#
# COMPACT_ATOMS: atom_id res chain seq x y z
N MET A 1 5.39 -46.60 22.27
CA MET A 1 6.52 -46.08 23.07
C MET A 1 5.92 -45.16 24.13
N THR A 2 6.34 -45.21 25.41
CA THR A 2 5.76 -44.33 26.44
C THR A 2 6.18 -42.87 26.19
N PRO A 3 5.39 -41.86 26.61
CA PRO A 3 5.76 -40.46 26.45
C PRO A 3 7.12 -40.11 27.06
N TYR A 4 7.43 -40.68 28.24
CA TYR A 4 8.75 -40.58 28.88
C TYR A 4 9.86 -41.13 27.98
N LYS A 5 9.68 -42.30 27.35
CA LYS A 5 10.68 -42.87 26.42
C LYS A 5 10.84 -42.06 25.13
N ILE A 6 9.77 -41.42 24.63
CA ILE A 6 9.87 -40.51 23.47
C ILE A 6 10.72 -39.28 23.84
N LEU A 7 10.55 -38.77 25.06
CA LEU A 7 11.42 -37.75 25.67
C LEU A 7 12.68 -38.34 26.32
N GLY A 8 12.99 -39.64 26.14
CA GLY A 8 14.15 -40.32 26.72
C GLY A 8 14.44 -39.97 28.17
N LEU A 9 13.37 -39.89 28.96
CA LEU A 9 13.37 -39.70 30.39
C LEU A 9 12.89 -41.00 31.06
N ASP A 10 13.26 -41.15 32.32
CA ASP A 10 12.68 -42.16 33.21
C ASP A 10 11.28 -41.73 33.66
N ASP A 11 10.46 -42.71 34.07
CA ASP A 11 9.04 -42.50 34.38
C ASP A 11 8.81 -41.67 35.67
N ASP A 12 9.86 -41.36 36.44
CA ASP A 12 9.89 -40.53 37.66
C ASP A 12 10.46 -39.12 37.43
N ALA A 13 10.71 -38.72 36.18
CA ALA A 13 11.26 -37.41 35.85
C ALA A 13 10.40 -36.25 36.35
N THR A 14 11.07 -35.22 36.87
CA THR A 14 10.47 -33.96 37.33
C THR A 14 9.95 -33.11 36.17
N ILE A 15 9.05 -32.14 36.45
CA ILE A 15 8.51 -31.23 35.43
C ILE A 15 9.64 -30.47 34.71
N ASP A 16 10.62 -29.96 35.45
CA ASP A 16 11.76 -29.23 34.87
C ASP A 16 12.58 -30.12 33.91
N GLN A 17 12.76 -31.40 34.25
CA GLN A 17 13.44 -32.36 33.38
C GLN A 17 12.63 -32.66 32.12
N ILE A 18 11.30 -32.75 32.23
CA ILE A 18 10.38 -32.93 31.11
C ILE A 18 10.44 -31.72 30.17
N GLU A 19 10.38 -30.50 30.69
CA GLU A 19 10.51 -29.27 29.91
C GLU A 19 11.88 -29.16 29.22
N ALA A 20 12.97 -29.47 29.94
CA ALA A 20 14.31 -29.43 29.38
C ALA A 20 14.48 -30.43 28.23
N ALA A 21 14.03 -31.67 28.43
CA ALA A 21 14.09 -32.73 27.42
C ALA A 21 13.21 -32.42 26.20
N TYR A 22 12.06 -31.78 26.41
CA TYR A 22 11.19 -31.27 25.35
C TYR A 22 11.91 -30.21 24.51
N ARG A 23 12.46 -29.17 25.14
CA ARG A 23 13.18 -28.08 24.45
C ARG A 23 14.36 -28.61 23.62
N GLU A 24 15.14 -29.53 24.18
CA GLU A 24 16.28 -30.14 23.48
C GLU A 24 15.83 -30.93 22.24
N ARG A 25 14.76 -31.73 22.36
CA ARG A 25 14.26 -32.56 21.25
C ARG A 25 13.54 -31.76 20.18
N VAL A 26 12.76 -30.74 20.55
CA VAL A 26 12.17 -29.79 19.61
C VAL A 26 13.26 -29.17 18.77
N LYS A 27 14.34 -28.67 19.39
CA LYS A 27 15.49 -28.10 18.66
C LYS A 27 16.15 -29.11 17.72
N ARG A 28 16.25 -30.37 18.12
CA ARG A 28 16.88 -31.44 17.32
C ARG A 28 16.04 -31.89 16.13
N TYR A 29 14.73 -32.03 16.32
CA TYR A 29 13.82 -32.61 15.32
C TYR A 29 13.02 -31.57 14.55
N HIS A 30 13.19 -30.27 14.84
CA HIS A 30 12.48 -29.21 14.13
C HIS A 30 12.72 -29.30 12.61
N PRO A 31 11.65 -29.30 11.77
CA PRO A 31 11.79 -29.37 10.32
C PRO A 31 12.66 -28.26 9.73
N ASP A 32 12.61 -27.06 10.30
CA ASP A 32 13.42 -25.90 9.87
C ASP A 32 14.92 -26.07 10.14
N SER A 33 15.29 -26.98 11.04
CA SER A 33 16.69 -27.38 11.28
C SER A 33 17.07 -28.65 10.49
N GLY A 34 16.22 -29.09 9.55
CA GLY A 34 16.40 -30.34 8.79
C GLY A 34 16.01 -31.61 9.56
N GLY A 35 15.29 -31.47 10.67
CA GLY A 35 14.84 -32.59 11.50
C GLY A 35 13.64 -33.35 10.91
N ASP A 36 13.42 -34.59 11.37
CA ASP A 36 12.30 -35.43 10.92
C ASP A 36 10.96 -34.92 11.45
N SER A 37 10.09 -34.45 10.56
CA SER A 37 8.76 -33.92 10.90
C SER A 37 7.90 -34.91 11.68
N TRP A 38 8.08 -36.21 11.46
CA TRP A 38 7.35 -37.24 12.20
C TRP A 38 7.86 -37.38 13.64
N ALA A 39 9.18 -37.45 13.83
CA ALA A 39 9.79 -37.40 15.16
C ALA A 39 9.44 -36.11 15.92
N TYR A 40 9.39 -34.96 15.23
CA TYR A 40 8.97 -33.69 15.80
C TYR A 40 7.54 -33.77 16.37
N GLN A 41 6.60 -34.30 15.61
CA GLN A 41 5.22 -34.49 16.07
C GLN A 41 5.11 -35.45 17.25
N GLN A 42 5.90 -36.53 17.27
CA GLN A 42 5.94 -37.46 18.41
C GLN A 42 6.38 -36.75 19.70
N VAL A 43 7.37 -35.85 19.60
CA VAL A 43 7.88 -35.08 20.75
C VAL A 43 6.83 -34.11 21.29
N LEU A 44 6.09 -33.43 20.42
CA LEU A 44 5.00 -32.52 20.82
C LEU A 44 3.90 -33.27 21.59
N VAL A 45 3.40 -34.36 21.01
CA VAL A 45 2.31 -35.13 21.62
C VAL A 45 2.75 -35.80 22.94
N ALA A 46 3.99 -36.29 23.01
CA ALA A 46 4.53 -36.89 24.23
C ALA A 46 4.59 -35.87 25.39
N TYR A 47 5.06 -34.65 25.11
CA TYR A 47 5.11 -33.58 26.10
C TYR A 47 3.72 -33.19 26.60
N GLU A 48 2.76 -33.01 25.69
CA GLU A 48 1.38 -32.65 26.03
C GLU A 48 0.72 -33.70 26.94
N GLN A 49 0.89 -34.99 26.62
CA GLN A 49 0.35 -36.09 27.43
C GLN A 49 0.94 -36.11 28.85
N LEU A 50 2.23 -35.79 29.00
CA LEU A 50 2.87 -35.71 30.31
C LEU A 50 2.38 -34.52 31.13
N MET A 51 2.26 -33.34 30.52
CA MET A 51 1.77 -32.14 31.20
C MET A 51 0.31 -32.28 31.63
N LYS A 52 -0.53 -32.91 30.79
CA LYS A 52 -1.93 -33.25 31.11
C LYS A 52 -2.01 -34.23 32.29
N LYS A 53 -1.14 -35.24 32.34
CA LYS A 53 -1.07 -36.21 33.45
C LYS A 53 -0.66 -35.55 34.78
N LEU A 54 0.14 -34.48 34.72
CA LEU A 54 0.64 -33.74 35.89
C LEU A 54 -0.26 -32.57 36.31
N GLY A 55 -1.45 -32.41 35.69
CA GLY A 55 -2.43 -31.39 36.07
C GLY A 55 -2.07 -29.96 35.67
N GLN A 56 -1.16 -29.79 34.71
CA GLN A 56 -0.77 -28.49 34.16
C GLN A 56 -1.59 -28.17 32.89
N PRO A 57 -1.87 -26.88 32.59
CA PRO A 57 -2.61 -26.50 31.39
C PRO A 57 -1.79 -26.85 30.14
N GLY A 58 -2.22 -27.88 29.40
CA GLY A 58 -1.65 -28.26 28.11
C GLY A 58 -2.23 -27.42 26.97
N ASN A 59 -1.45 -27.25 25.90
CA ASN A 59 -1.96 -26.76 24.62
C ASN A 59 -2.94 -27.79 24.04
N ALA A 60 -3.99 -27.34 23.34
CA ALA A 60 -5.15 -28.15 22.94
C ALA A 60 -4.83 -29.49 22.24
N GLU A 61 -5.64 -30.50 22.56
CA GLU A 61 -5.58 -31.93 22.18
C GLU A 61 -5.04 -32.21 20.76
N LEU A 62 -3.77 -32.59 20.65
CA LEU A 62 -3.17 -33.13 19.41
C LEU A 62 -3.16 -34.66 19.41
N THR A 63 -3.76 -35.27 18.38
CA THR A 63 -3.68 -36.73 18.14
C THR A 63 -2.60 -37.07 17.12
N ILE A 64 -1.91 -38.20 17.34
CA ILE A 64 -0.80 -38.67 16.50
C ILE A 64 -1.34 -39.08 15.12
N PRO A 65 -0.93 -38.44 14.01
CA PRO A 65 -1.29 -38.89 12.67
C PRO A 65 -0.46 -40.13 12.27
N GLU A 66 -1.12 -41.07 11.60
CA GLU A 66 -0.51 -42.28 11.07
C GLU A 66 0.35 -41.97 9.83
N LYS A 67 1.54 -42.58 9.73
CA LYS A 67 2.56 -42.25 8.71
C LYS A 67 2.12 -42.75 7.32
N SER A 68 1.48 -41.92 6.51
CA SER A 68 1.21 -42.21 5.09
C SER A 68 2.40 -41.84 4.20
N GLY A 69 2.94 -42.80 3.44
CA GLY A 69 4.09 -42.61 2.55
C GLY A 69 3.82 -41.74 1.31
N PRO A 70 4.88 -41.22 0.64
CA PRO A 70 4.74 -40.23 -0.42
C PRO A 70 4.29 -40.83 -1.77
N LYS A 71 3.32 -40.18 -2.44
CA LYS A 71 3.07 -40.35 -3.88
C LYS A 71 3.87 -39.29 -4.65
N ALA A 72 4.75 -39.74 -5.54
CA ALA A 72 5.54 -38.89 -6.42
C ALA A 72 4.67 -38.29 -7.56
N PRO A 73 4.87 -37.03 -7.95
CA PRO A 73 4.28 -36.49 -9.17
C PRO A 73 5.07 -36.96 -10.41
N THR A 74 4.35 -37.50 -11.39
CA THR A 74 4.86 -37.82 -12.72
C THR A 74 5.11 -36.55 -13.53
N ASN A 75 6.39 -36.22 -13.74
CA ASN A 75 6.85 -35.23 -14.69
C ASN A 75 6.80 -35.79 -16.12
N THR A 76 5.77 -35.45 -16.89
CA THR A 76 5.79 -35.57 -18.36
C THR A 76 4.97 -34.46 -19.00
N ALA A 77 5.57 -33.27 -19.17
CA ALA A 77 5.16 -32.28 -20.18
C ALA A 77 6.22 -31.18 -20.32
N LEU A 78 7.43 -31.54 -20.74
CA LEU A 78 8.46 -30.58 -21.15
C LEU A 78 9.22 -31.16 -22.34
N ALA A 79 8.54 -31.23 -23.48
CA ALA A 79 9.17 -31.41 -24.78
C ALA A 79 8.27 -30.80 -25.86
N ALA A 80 8.90 -30.02 -26.75
CA ALA A 80 8.34 -29.32 -27.91
C ALA A 80 7.70 -27.93 -27.64
N ILE A 81 8.55 -26.93 -27.37
CA ILE A 81 8.22 -25.54 -27.70
C ILE A 81 8.14 -25.43 -29.22
N HIS A 82 6.93 -25.25 -29.75
CA HIS A 82 6.62 -25.15 -31.17
C HIS A 82 7.45 -24.02 -31.83
N PRO A 83 8.00 -24.19 -33.05
CA PRO A 83 8.87 -23.21 -33.72
C PRO A 83 8.23 -21.81 -33.91
N VAL A 84 6.90 -21.74 -33.93
CA VAL A 84 6.14 -20.47 -33.93
C VAL A 84 6.35 -19.66 -32.64
N VAL A 85 6.49 -20.32 -31.48
CA VAL A 85 6.71 -19.64 -30.20
C VAL A 85 8.13 -19.05 -30.14
N GLN A 86 9.13 -19.76 -30.66
CA GLN A 86 10.49 -19.20 -30.77
C GLN A 86 10.55 -18.04 -31.76
N TRP A 87 9.85 -18.13 -32.90
CA TRP A 87 9.74 -17.03 -33.87
C TRP A 87 9.05 -15.79 -33.28
N LEU A 88 7.99 -15.98 -32.47
CA LEU A 88 7.32 -14.89 -31.75
C LEU A 88 8.23 -14.28 -30.69
N LEU A 89 8.93 -15.09 -29.88
CA LEU A 89 9.86 -14.61 -28.85
C LEU A 89 10.98 -13.76 -29.46
N GLN A 90 11.53 -14.15 -30.60
CA GLN A 90 12.57 -13.37 -31.29
C GLN A 90 12.07 -12.00 -31.78
N ARG A 91 10.82 -11.91 -32.25
CA ARG A 91 10.22 -10.62 -32.64
C ARG A 91 9.94 -9.71 -31.45
N TRP A 92 9.52 -10.26 -30.31
CA TRP A 92 9.33 -9.49 -29.09
C TRP A 92 10.65 -8.96 -28.54
N VAL A 93 11.73 -9.74 -28.60
CA VAL A 93 13.08 -9.28 -28.26
C VAL A 93 13.52 -8.14 -29.18
N ALA A 94 13.28 -8.23 -30.49
CA ALA A 94 13.60 -7.15 -31.42
C ALA A 94 12.82 -5.86 -31.12
N VAL A 95 11.53 -5.95 -30.81
CA VAL A 95 10.71 -4.79 -30.42
C VAL A 95 11.19 -4.20 -29.09
N ALA A 96 11.54 -5.03 -28.11
CA ALA A 96 12.08 -4.58 -26.83
C ALA A 96 13.42 -3.85 -27.02
N VAL A 97 14.33 -4.39 -27.84
CA VAL A 97 15.63 -3.77 -28.13
C VAL A 97 15.44 -2.42 -28.85
N VAL A 98 14.58 -2.35 -29.87
CA VAL A 98 14.27 -1.08 -30.55
C VAL A 98 13.67 -0.07 -29.58
N THR A 99 12.78 -0.50 -28.68
CA THR A 99 12.18 0.36 -27.67
C THR A 99 13.22 0.89 -26.68
N VAL A 100 14.14 0.04 -26.21
CA VAL A 100 15.25 0.45 -25.34
C VAL A 100 16.18 1.42 -26.04
N VAL A 101 16.53 1.17 -27.32
CA VAL A 101 17.37 2.09 -28.10
C VAL A 101 16.69 3.44 -28.32
N LEU A 102 15.37 3.46 -28.58
CA LEU A 102 14.59 4.69 -28.69
C LEU A 102 14.49 5.45 -27.36
N LEU A 103 14.35 4.74 -26.23
CA LEU A 103 14.37 5.36 -24.90
C LEU A 103 15.74 5.92 -24.55
N MET A 104 16.82 5.19 -24.86
CA MET A 104 18.19 5.67 -24.64
C MET A 104 18.52 6.88 -25.51
N THR A 105 18.11 6.88 -26.78
CA THR A 105 18.28 8.05 -27.66
C THR A 105 17.41 9.22 -27.22
N PHE A 106 16.19 8.98 -26.73
CA PHE A 106 15.37 10.03 -26.12
C PHE A 106 16.03 10.62 -24.87
N CYS A 107 16.56 9.78 -23.97
CA CYS A 107 17.31 10.24 -22.79
C CYS A 107 18.58 11.02 -23.15
N LEU A 108 19.30 10.60 -24.19
CA LEU A 108 20.46 11.33 -24.72
C LEU A 108 20.04 12.69 -25.29
N LEU A 109 18.97 12.75 -26.10
CA LEU A 109 18.44 14.02 -26.60
C LEU A 109 18.04 14.95 -25.44
N GLN A 110 17.34 14.43 -24.43
CA GLN A 110 16.97 15.21 -23.24
C GLN A 110 18.22 15.75 -22.51
N SER A 111 19.29 14.97 -22.44
CA SER A 111 20.56 15.37 -21.83
C SER A 111 21.29 16.45 -22.65
N VAL A 112 21.23 16.37 -23.98
CA VAL A 112 21.77 17.40 -24.88
C VAL A 112 20.98 18.70 -24.75
N TRP A 113 19.65 18.64 -24.74
CA TRP A 113 18.80 19.82 -24.54
C TRP A 113 19.04 20.47 -23.17
N ARG A 114 19.28 19.68 -22.11
CA ARG A 114 19.69 20.21 -20.79
C ARG A 114 20.99 21.00 -20.86
N LEU A 115 22.00 20.47 -21.56
CA LEU A 115 23.28 21.16 -21.73
C LEU A 115 23.08 22.48 -22.49
N VAL A 116 22.25 22.47 -23.53
CA VAL A 116 21.90 23.67 -24.31
C VAL A 116 21.22 24.72 -23.43
N PHE A 117 20.22 24.35 -22.62
CA PHE A 117 19.55 25.31 -21.72
C PHE A 117 20.48 25.87 -20.64
N ILE A 118 21.38 25.05 -20.08
CA ILE A 118 22.39 25.51 -19.13
C ILE A 118 23.34 26.51 -19.79
N VAL A 119 23.86 26.18 -20.98
CA VAL A 119 24.77 27.06 -21.73
C VAL A 119 24.08 28.36 -22.15
N MET A 120 22.84 28.30 -22.62
CA MET A 120 22.05 29.50 -22.95
C MET A 120 21.74 30.35 -21.72
N GLY A 121 21.45 29.73 -20.57
CA GLY A 121 21.24 30.44 -19.30
C GLY A 121 22.51 31.15 -18.82
N LEU A 122 23.67 30.47 -18.87
CA LEU A 122 24.96 31.04 -18.53
C LEU A 122 25.36 32.18 -19.50
N ALA A 123 25.13 32.00 -20.80
CA ALA A 123 25.38 33.04 -21.80
C ALA A 123 24.47 34.27 -21.61
N GLY A 124 23.20 34.06 -21.24
CA GLY A 124 22.26 35.13 -20.91
C GLY A 124 22.70 35.96 -19.70
N LEU A 125 23.21 35.29 -18.65
CA LEU A 125 23.81 35.96 -17.49
C LEU A 125 25.08 36.74 -17.85
N GLY A 126 25.95 36.17 -18.68
CA GLY A 126 27.14 36.87 -19.19
C GLY A 126 26.76 38.14 -19.97
N CYS A 127 25.73 38.07 -20.80
CA CYS A 127 25.27 39.21 -21.59
C CYS A 127 24.62 40.31 -20.72
N ALA A 128 23.78 39.92 -19.76
CA ALA A 128 23.13 40.85 -18.83
C ALA A 128 24.14 41.56 -17.91
N THR A 129 25.16 40.84 -17.45
CA THR A 129 26.24 41.42 -16.63
C THR A 129 27.15 42.34 -17.44
N TRP A 130 27.45 42.01 -18.69
CA TRP A 130 28.24 42.86 -19.58
C TRP A 130 27.51 44.14 -20.00
N LEU A 131 26.21 44.06 -20.30
CA LEU A 131 25.38 45.24 -20.60
C LEU A 131 25.20 46.14 -19.36
N ALA A 132 25.07 45.56 -18.17
CA ALA A 132 25.06 46.32 -16.92
C ALA A 132 26.41 47.02 -16.66
N TYR A 133 27.53 46.40 -17.01
CA TYR A 133 28.86 47.00 -16.89
C TYR A 133 29.05 48.20 -17.83
N LEU A 134 28.63 48.08 -19.10
CA LEU A 134 28.75 49.14 -20.11
C LEU A 134 27.86 50.36 -19.83
N GLY A 135 26.78 50.21 -19.06
CA GLY A 135 25.83 51.28 -18.75
C GLY A 135 26.15 52.11 -17.51
N THR A 136 27.25 51.85 -16.80
CA THR A 136 27.49 52.45 -15.47
C THR A 136 28.59 53.52 -15.49
N THR A 137 28.25 54.69 -14.95
CA THR A 137 29.24 55.66 -14.46
C THR A 137 29.65 55.27 -13.03
N LYS A 138 30.84 55.69 -12.58
CA LYS A 138 31.58 55.32 -11.35
C LYS A 138 30.84 55.32 -9.98
N ARG A 139 29.51 55.43 -9.92
CA ARG A 139 28.72 55.62 -8.68
C ARG A 139 27.66 54.56 -8.36
N ASP A 140 27.65 53.41 -9.01
CA ASP A 140 26.58 52.40 -8.82
C ASP A 140 27.10 50.94 -8.65
N GLU A 141 28.28 50.74 -8.05
CA GLU A 141 28.85 49.39 -7.80
C GLU A 141 27.92 48.48 -6.98
N GLN A 142 27.14 49.04 -6.03
CA GLN A 142 26.20 48.25 -5.22
C GLN A 142 25.01 47.70 -6.03
N LYS A 143 24.57 48.38 -7.09
CA LYS A 143 23.46 47.91 -7.93
C LYS A 143 23.90 46.76 -8.85
N ILE A 144 25.14 46.80 -9.32
CA ILE A 144 25.73 45.72 -10.13
C ILE A 144 25.85 44.45 -9.28
N LEU A 145 26.33 44.57 -8.03
CA LEU A 145 26.48 43.43 -7.12
C LEU A 145 25.12 42.78 -6.77
N ALA A 146 24.07 43.60 -6.58
CA ALA A 146 22.72 43.11 -6.34
C ALA A 146 22.10 42.39 -7.56
N LEU A 147 22.39 42.86 -8.78
CA LEU A 147 21.89 42.25 -10.01
C LEU A 147 22.60 40.92 -10.32
N VAL A 148 23.92 40.86 -10.11
CA VAL A 148 24.72 39.63 -10.26
C VAL A 148 24.31 38.60 -9.20
N GLY A 149 24.12 39.03 -7.94
CA GLY A 149 23.68 38.17 -6.85
C GLY A 149 22.27 37.58 -7.07
N SER A 150 21.32 38.38 -7.55
CA SER A 150 19.95 37.90 -7.84
C SER A 150 19.89 36.94 -9.04
N GLY A 151 20.71 37.16 -10.06
CA GLY A 151 20.85 36.22 -11.19
C GLY A 151 21.45 34.87 -10.77
N ALA A 152 22.48 34.88 -9.92
CA ALA A 152 23.10 33.65 -9.40
C ALA A 152 22.12 32.85 -8.52
N VAL A 153 21.33 33.53 -7.67
CA VAL A 153 20.30 32.90 -6.84
C VAL A 153 19.19 32.27 -7.70
N ALA A 154 18.77 32.93 -8.79
CA ALA A 154 17.76 32.38 -9.70
C ALA A 154 18.25 31.11 -10.42
N VAL A 155 19.52 31.06 -10.84
CA VAL A 155 20.11 29.85 -11.44
C VAL A 155 20.27 28.75 -10.41
N LEU A 156 20.73 29.07 -9.20
CA LEU A 156 20.83 28.08 -8.13
C LEU A 156 19.44 27.52 -7.79
N ALA A 157 18.41 28.37 -7.76
CA ALA A 157 17.03 27.95 -7.53
C ALA A 157 16.52 27.05 -8.67
N LEU A 158 16.82 27.36 -9.94
CA LEU A 158 16.48 26.51 -11.08
C LEU A 158 17.23 25.17 -11.07
N ILE A 159 18.51 25.16 -10.69
CA ILE A 159 19.30 23.93 -10.53
C ILE A 159 18.72 23.10 -9.38
N LEU A 160 18.43 23.69 -8.22
CA LEU A 160 17.83 22.99 -7.09
C LEU A 160 16.42 22.48 -7.41
N LEU A 161 15.59 23.26 -8.10
CA LEU A 161 14.26 22.84 -8.57
C LEU A 161 14.38 21.68 -9.57
N SER A 162 15.39 21.69 -10.44
CA SER A 162 15.68 20.59 -11.36
C SER A 162 16.19 19.34 -10.65
N MET A 163 16.93 19.47 -9.53
CA MET A 163 17.36 18.34 -8.70
C MET A 163 16.18 17.72 -7.94
N SER A 164 15.25 18.53 -7.42
CA SER A 164 14.01 18.05 -6.77
C SER A 164 13.04 17.35 -7.73
N LEU A 165 13.02 17.73 -9.00
CA LEU A 165 12.19 17.06 -10.02
C LEU A 165 12.74 15.68 -10.43
N PHE A 166 14.01 15.37 -10.13
CA PHE A 166 14.65 14.09 -10.48
C PHE A 166 15.06 13.23 -9.28
N SER A 167 14.89 13.71 -8.05
CA SER A 167 14.94 12.87 -6.84
C SER A 167 13.61 12.17 -6.53
N GLY A 168 12.71 12.07 -7.51
CA GLY A 168 11.45 11.30 -7.42
C GLY A 168 11.68 9.79 -7.40
N GLY A 169 12.69 9.32 -6.67
CA GLY A 169 12.76 7.93 -6.28
C GLY A 169 11.55 7.63 -5.41
N VAL A 170 10.77 6.61 -5.77
CA VAL A 170 9.66 6.17 -4.93
C VAL A 170 10.23 5.83 -3.55
N SER A 171 9.69 6.48 -2.52
CA SER A 171 10.16 6.34 -1.16
C SER A 171 10.24 4.86 -0.77
N SER A 172 11.38 4.44 -0.21
CA SER A 172 11.73 3.05 0.02
C SER A 172 12.65 2.88 1.22
N LEU A 173 12.71 1.65 1.72
CA LEU A 173 13.57 1.23 2.82
C LEU A 173 14.70 0.32 2.34
N ARG A 174 15.77 0.25 3.14
CA ARG A 174 16.79 -0.80 3.01
C ARG A 174 16.34 -2.04 3.78
N PHE A 175 16.97 -3.17 3.49
CA PHE A 175 16.67 -4.43 4.18
C PHE A 175 16.84 -4.33 5.70
N ASP A 176 17.94 -3.72 6.16
CA ASP A 176 18.27 -3.57 7.59
C ASP A 176 17.28 -2.69 8.38
N ASP A 177 16.44 -1.92 7.68
CA ASP A 177 15.43 -1.09 8.32
C ASP A 177 14.15 -1.89 8.64
N LEU A 178 13.89 -2.99 7.92
CA LEU A 178 12.59 -3.67 7.92
C LEU A 178 12.19 -4.19 9.29
N GLU A 179 13.12 -4.78 10.03
CA GLU A 179 12.87 -5.30 11.38
C GLU A 179 12.36 -4.20 12.33
N LYS A 180 12.79 -2.96 12.13
CA LYS A 180 12.43 -1.81 12.98
C LYS A 180 11.11 -1.15 12.60
N THR A 181 10.41 -1.68 11.60
CA THR A 181 9.16 -1.10 11.08
C THR A 181 7.91 -1.65 11.76
N SER A 182 8.04 -2.71 12.58
CA SER A 182 6.90 -3.48 13.08
C SER A 182 6.79 -3.54 14.61
N PRO A 183 6.44 -2.45 15.31
CA PRO A 183 6.15 -2.51 16.74
C PRO A 183 5.01 -3.48 17.06
N ALA A 184 5.15 -4.23 18.14
CA ALA A 184 4.14 -5.15 18.64
C ALA A 184 3.05 -4.40 19.41
N ILE A 185 1.80 -4.87 19.33
CA ILE A 185 0.66 -4.37 20.09
C ILE A 185 0.14 -5.47 21.00
N VAL A 186 -0.01 -5.13 22.28
CA VAL A 186 -0.76 -5.93 23.27
C VAL A 186 -2.03 -5.17 23.63
N ALA A 187 -3.17 -5.69 23.21
CA ALA A 187 -4.48 -5.17 23.59
C ALA A 187 -5.06 -5.99 24.74
N THR A 188 -5.50 -5.31 25.79
CA THR A 188 -6.17 -5.92 26.95
C THR A 188 -7.56 -5.32 27.07
N VAL A 189 -8.58 -6.17 27.03
CA VAL A 189 -9.98 -5.78 27.24
C VAL A 189 -10.57 -6.65 28.34
N ASN A 190 -11.08 -6.01 29.39
CA ASN A 190 -11.85 -6.69 30.43
C ASN A 190 -13.30 -6.23 30.37
N GLU A 191 -14.20 -7.18 30.48
CA GLU A 191 -15.64 -6.96 30.41
C GLU A 191 -16.28 -7.64 31.62
N ARG A 192 -17.19 -6.92 32.29
CA ARG A 192 -17.76 -7.33 33.59
C ARG A 192 -18.38 -8.72 33.55
N ASP A 193 -19.04 -9.05 32.44
CA ASP A 193 -19.81 -10.27 32.29
C ASP A 193 -18.96 -11.48 31.87
N PHE A 194 -17.65 -11.29 31.68
CA PHE A 194 -16.71 -12.35 31.31
C PHE A 194 -15.63 -12.56 32.36
N SER A 195 -15.39 -13.81 32.73
CA SER A 195 -14.45 -14.19 33.79
C SER A 195 -12.98 -14.02 33.43
N GLN A 196 -12.66 -13.95 32.14
CA GLN A 196 -11.28 -13.80 31.65
C GLN A 196 -11.17 -12.56 30.77
N ALA A 197 -10.14 -11.76 31.05
CA ALA A 197 -9.75 -10.66 30.19
C ALA A 197 -9.37 -11.19 28.79
N LEU A 198 -9.84 -10.51 27.76
CA LEU A 198 -9.41 -10.75 26.40
C LEU A 198 -8.05 -10.08 26.20
N ILE A 199 -7.03 -10.88 25.88
CA ILE A 199 -5.71 -10.40 25.51
C ILE A 199 -5.47 -10.75 24.04
N LYS A 200 -5.10 -9.74 23.25
CA LYS A 200 -4.72 -9.88 21.85
C LYS A 200 -3.29 -9.41 21.66
N LEU A 201 -2.53 -10.18 20.89
CA LEU A 201 -1.22 -9.82 20.40
C LEU A 201 -1.30 -9.59 18.90
N GLY A 202 -0.69 -8.52 18.44
CA GLY A 202 -0.55 -8.20 17.03
C GLY A 202 0.67 -7.35 16.77
N SER A 203 0.76 -6.86 15.55
CA SER A 203 1.83 -5.99 15.06
C SER A 203 1.24 -4.72 14.48
N SER A 204 2.10 -3.75 14.18
CA SER A 204 1.68 -2.47 13.65
C SER A 204 2.74 -1.90 12.71
N VAL A 205 2.39 -0.87 11.96
CA VAL A 205 3.33 -0.13 11.12
C VAL A 205 3.31 1.34 11.48
N VAL A 206 4.48 1.90 11.77
CA VAL A 206 4.65 3.33 12.05
C VAL A 206 4.64 4.08 10.73
N THR A 207 3.69 5.00 10.54
CA THR A 207 3.56 5.69 9.24
C THR A 207 3.73 7.20 9.29
N GLU A 208 3.55 7.80 10.46
CA GLU A 208 3.71 9.24 10.65
C GLU A 208 4.26 9.54 12.05
N ASN A 209 5.12 10.56 12.14
CA ASN A 209 5.50 11.21 13.39
C ASN A 209 5.27 12.71 13.22
N THR A 210 4.09 13.20 13.60
CA THR A 210 3.70 14.60 13.45
C THR A 210 2.96 15.09 14.69
N GLY A 211 3.12 16.37 15.03
CA GLY A 211 2.36 17.00 16.11
C GLY A 211 2.58 16.38 17.50
N GLY A 212 3.77 15.81 17.76
CA GLY A 212 4.07 15.14 19.04
C GLY A 212 3.34 13.80 19.22
N LYS A 213 2.90 13.18 18.12
CA LYS A 213 2.25 11.87 18.11
C LYS A 213 2.87 10.96 17.07
N LEU A 214 3.08 9.72 17.46
CA LEU A 214 3.45 8.65 16.54
C LEU A 214 2.18 7.90 16.14
N ARG A 215 1.93 7.78 14.84
CA ARG A 215 0.73 7.12 14.29
C ARG A 215 1.09 5.75 13.75
N LEU A 216 0.43 4.72 14.27
CA LEU A 216 0.65 3.34 13.91
C LEU A 216 -0.63 2.71 13.37
N PHE A 217 -0.58 2.14 12.17
CA PHE A 217 -1.69 1.33 11.64
C PHE A 217 -1.55 -0.13 12.06
N THR A 218 -2.68 -0.79 12.26
CA THR A 218 -2.80 -2.21 12.58
C THR A 218 -4.15 -2.73 12.09
N ASN A 219 -4.50 -3.97 12.39
CA ASN A 219 -5.82 -4.51 12.14
C ASN A 219 -6.81 -4.18 13.26
N ALA A 220 -8.10 -4.05 12.92
CA ALA A 220 -9.15 -3.81 13.91
C ALA A 220 -9.31 -5.00 14.87
N HIS A 221 -9.17 -6.23 14.38
CA HIS A 221 -9.27 -7.43 15.23
C HIS A 221 -8.14 -7.53 16.27
N VAL A 222 -7.00 -6.86 16.07
CA VAL A 222 -5.90 -6.77 17.05
C VAL A 222 -6.33 -5.94 18.26
N ILE A 223 -7.22 -4.96 18.07
CA ILE A 223 -7.75 -4.11 19.15
C ILE A 223 -8.73 -4.89 20.05
N GLY A 224 -9.41 -5.91 19.51
CA GLY A 224 -10.27 -6.83 20.25
C GLY A 224 -11.69 -6.34 20.55
N LEU A 225 -12.06 -5.13 20.12
CA LEU A 225 -13.40 -4.57 20.36
C LEU A 225 -14.50 -5.28 19.55
N GLU A 226 -14.17 -5.82 18.38
CA GLU A 226 -15.09 -6.65 17.58
C GLU A 226 -15.53 -7.91 18.34
N ASP A 227 -14.59 -8.60 19.01
CA ASP A 227 -14.89 -9.80 19.79
C ASP A 227 -15.84 -9.47 20.94
N VAL A 228 -15.62 -8.33 21.61
CA VAL A 228 -16.48 -7.86 22.70
C VAL A 228 -17.88 -7.52 22.16
N ALA A 229 -17.97 -6.76 21.07
CA ALA A 229 -19.25 -6.46 20.43
C ALA A 229 -19.99 -7.74 20.02
N GLY A 230 -19.29 -8.69 19.38
CA GLY A 230 -19.84 -9.97 18.96
C GLY A 230 -20.30 -10.85 20.12
N ARG A 231 -19.64 -10.79 21.28
CA ARG A 231 -20.09 -11.46 22.50
C ARG A 231 -21.30 -10.78 23.12
N ALA A 232 -21.30 -9.46 23.22
CA ALA A 232 -22.39 -8.68 23.76
C ALA A 232 -23.71 -8.92 23.01
N THR A 233 -23.69 -9.05 21.68
CA THR A 233 -24.92 -9.38 20.90
C THR A 233 -25.58 -10.71 21.29
N LYS A 234 -24.82 -11.63 21.91
CA LYS A 234 -25.31 -12.93 22.39
C LYS A 234 -25.82 -12.88 23.83
N GLN A 235 -25.60 -11.78 24.55
CA GLN A 235 -26.09 -11.56 25.90
C GLN A 235 -27.59 -11.19 25.90
N ARG A 236 -28.23 -11.29 27.08
CA ARG A 236 -29.66 -11.02 27.23
C ARG A 236 -30.00 -9.53 27.09
N ASP A 237 -29.17 -8.67 27.66
CA ASP A 237 -29.30 -7.20 27.63
C ASP A 237 -28.60 -6.57 26.41
N ARG A 238 -27.82 -7.37 25.66
CA ARG A 238 -27.09 -6.97 24.45
C ARG A 238 -26.16 -5.78 24.64
N THR A 239 -25.60 -5.66 25.84
CA THR A 239 -24.75 -4.54 26.24
C THR A 239 -23.35 -5.02 26.57
N ALA A 240 -22.32 -4.38 26.00
CA ALA A 240 -20.93 -4.63 26.37
C ALA A 240 -20.55 -3.79 27.60
N ASN A 241 -20.13 -4.43 28.69
CA ASN A 241 -19.78 -3.74 29.95
C ASN A 241 -18.26 -3.66 30.15
N ILE A 242 -17.61 -2.69 29.51
CA ILE A 242 -16.14 -2.56 29.48
C ILE A 242 -15.62 -2.02 30.82
N THR A 243 -14.87 -2.83 31.57
CA THR A 243 -14.25 -2.41 32.85
C THR A 243 -12.80 -2.00 32.67
N GLN A 244 -12.11 -2.56 31.68
CA GLN A 244 -10.72 -2.23 31.34
C GLN A 244 -10.53 -2.26 29.83
N PHE A 245 -9.79 -1.27 29.33
CA PHE A 245 -9.29 -1.24 27.96
C PHE A 245 -7.92 -0.58 27.95
N ALA A 246 -6.92 -1.27 27.43
CA ALA A 246 -5.55 -0.78 27.35
C ALA A 246 -4.87 -1.32 26.10
N LEU A 247 -4.13 -0.45 25.41
CA LEU A 247 -3.27 -0.80 24.30
C LEU A 247 -1.84 -0.42 24.67
N GLU A 248 -0.94 -1.40 24.72
CA GLU A 248 0.49 -1.20 24.93
C GLU A 248 1.22 -1.53 23.63
N VAL A 249 2.05 -0.61 23.18
CA VAL A 249 2.95 -0.77 22.04
C VAL A 249 4.34 -1.07 22.57
N GLN A 250 4.91 -2.20 22.15
CA GLN A 250 6.31 -2.52 22.36
C GLN A 250 7.09 -2.30 21.06
N PHE A 251 8.03 -1.38 21.11
CA PHE A 251 8.91 -1.05 20.01
C PHE A 251 10.02 -2.11 19.84
N PRO A 252 10.62 -2.23 18.64
CA PRO A 252 11.72 -3.13 18.35
C PRO A 252 12.87 -3.13 19.36
N SER A 253 13.18 -1.97 19.95
CA SER A 253 14.20 -1.82 21.01
C SER A 253 13.82 -2.45 22.37
N GLY A 254 12.54 -2.82 22.54
CA GLY A 254 11.94 -3.21 23.81
C GLY A 254 11.28 -2.04 24.56
N ALA A 255 11.42 -0.79 24.09
CA ALA A 255 10.73 0.35 24.68
C ALA A 255 9.20 0.17 24.61
N LYS A 256 8.47 0.58 25.65
CA LYS A 256 7.02 0.42 25.72
C LYS A 256 6.32 1.77 25.81
N ARG A 257 5.17 1.92 25.15
CA ARG A 257 4.28 3.08 25.26
C ARG A 257 2.83 2.64 25.29
N ARG A 258 2.03 3.28 26.14
CA ARG A 258 0.58 3.14 26.10
C ARG A 258 0.03 4.01 24.97
N ALA A 259 -0.99 3.51 24.26
CA ALA A 259 -1.74 4.33 23.31
C ALA A 259 -2.53 5.41 24.05
N GLU A 260 -2.55 6.62 23.50
CA GLU A 260 -3.39 7.72 23.97
C GLU A 260 -4.75 7.68 23.27
N ARG A 261 -4.76 7.37 21.97
CA ARG A 261 -5.96 7.31 21.15
C ARG A 261 -5.97 6.09 20.25
N VAL A 262 -7.16 5.64 19.90
CA VAL A 262 -7.42 4.55 18.97
C VAL A 262 -8.52 4.97 18.00
N GLY A 263 -8.33 4.62 16.73
CA GLY A 263 -9.28 4.81 15.66
C GLY A 263 -9.57 3.49 14.98
N LEU A 264 -10.84 3.21 14.70
CA LEU A 264 -11.29 2.07 13.91
C LEU A 264 -11.84 2.56 12.58
N ALA A 265 -11.69 1.77 11.52
CA ALA A 265 -12.34 2.08 10.25
C ALA A 265 -13.87 2.20 10.44
N ALA A 266 -14.47 3.19 9.78
CA ALA A 266 -15.91 3.41 9.79
C ALA A 266 -16.68 2.26 9.10
N ASP A 267 -16.07 1.61 8.09
CA ASP A 267 -16.55 0.33 7.56
C ASP A 267 -16.05 -0.81 8.46
N PRO A 268 -16.92 -1.48 9.24
CA PRO A 268 -16.51 -2.56 10.14
C PRO A 268 -15.98 -3.79 9.39
N ASN A 269 -16.20 -3.91 8.07
CA ASN A 269 -15.64 -4.98 7.26
C ASN A 269 -14.22 -4.68 6.77
N LEU A 270 -13.78 -3.43 6.90
CA LEU A 270 -12.40 -3.04 6.66
C LEU A 270 -11.64 -3.23 7.97
N ASP A 271 -10.89 -4.32 8.07
CA ASP A 271 -10.13 -4.71 9.25
C ASP A 271 -8.87 -3.82 9.46
N VAL A 272 -9.10 -2.51 9.62
CA VAL A 272 -8.08 -1.47 9.78
C VAL A 272 -8.36 -0.70 11.06
N ALA A 273 -7.30 -0.51 11.84
CA ALA A 273 -7.27 0.38 12.98
C ALA A 273 -6.00 1.22 12.98
N CYS A 274 -6.04 2.30 13.75
CA CYS A 274 -4.94 3.23 13.90
C CYS A 274 -4.80 3.61 15.37
N ILE A 275 -3.58 3.71 15.87
CA ILE A 275 -3.31 4.12 17.25
C ILE A 275 -2.34 5.31 17.25
N GLU A 276 -2.51 6.19 18.24
CA GLU A 276 -1.60 7.31 18.50
C GLU A 276 -0.91 7.08 19.84
N VAL A 277 0.42 7.15 19.85
CA VAL A 277 1.25 7.08 21.06
C VAL A 277 2.15 8.31 21.16
N ASN A 278 2.59 8.61 22.39
CA ASN A 278 3.55 9.68 22.64
C ASN A 278 4.98 9.26 22.22
N PRO A 279 5.63 9.97 21.28
CA PRO A 279 6.99 9.66 20.83
C PRO A 279 8.08 10.13 21.80
N ASN A 280 7.75 10.87 22.87
CA ASN A 280 8.73 11.41 23.79
C ASN A 280 9.62 10.29 24.37
N GLY A 281 10.94 10.49 24.29
CA GLY A 281 11.94 9.52 24.73
C GLY A 281 12.10 8.30 23.82
N LEU A 282 11.47 8.27 22.63
CA LEU A 282 11.78 7.32 21.57
C LEU A 282 12.71 7.95 20.53
N VAL A 283 13.64 7.17 20.01
CA VAL A 283 14.68 7.52 19.05
C VAL A 283 14.37 6.89 17.70
N ALA A 284 14.12 7.72 16.68
CA ALA A 284 13.93 7.24 15.31
C ALA A 284 15.18 6.51 14.79
N GLY A 285 14.99 5.42 14.07
CA GLY A 285 16.06 4.52 13.57
C GLY A 285 16.57 3.50 14.59
N LEU A 286 16.25 3.66 15.87
CA LEU A 286 16.52 2.70 16.94
C LEU A 286 15.22 2.06 17.45
N ASP A 287 14.32 2.87 18.00
CA ASP A 287 13.04 2.41 18.53
C ASP A 287 12.02 2.18 17.42
N TYR A 288 12.01 3.01 16.37
CA TYR A 288 11.07 2.87 15.26
C TYR A 288 11.63 3.43 13.96
N VAL A 289 11.12 2.93 12.84
CA VAL A 289 11.29 3.53 11.51
C VAL A 289 9.93 3.97 10.99
N VAL A 290 9.82 5.25 10.57
CA VAL A 290 8.63 5.74 9.87
C VAL A 290 8.64 5.18 8.46
N VAL A 291 7.68 4.33 8.16
CA VAL A 291 7.54 3.70 6.84
C VAL A 291 7.03 4.72 5.82
N PRO A 292 7.76 4.96 4.73
CA PRO A 292 7.33 5.92 3.73
C PRO A 292 6.08 5.44 2.99
N LYS A 293 5.05 6.29 2.94
CA LYS A 293 3.84 6.03 2.17
C LYS A 293 4.09 6.32 0.68
N VAL A 294 3.53 5.49 -0.19
CA VAL A 294 3.46 5.74 -1.62
C VAL A 294 1.99 5.94 -1.98
N SER A 295 1.64 7.10 -2.53
CA SER A 295 0.27 7.35 -2.97
C SER A 295 -0.08 6.48 -4.18
N ASN A 296 -1.19 5.74 -4.11
CA ASN A 296 -1.58 4.79 -5.15
C ASN A 296 -0.50 3.72 -5.38
N ALA A 297 0.04 3.18 -4.28
CA ALA A 297 1.14 2.25 -4.22
C ALA A 297 0.93 1.06 -5.16
N MET A 298 -0.28 0.50 -5.20
CA MET A 298 -0.60 -0.66 -6.03
C MET A 298 -0.33 -0.40 -7.51
N LYS A 299 -0.68 0.81 -7.99
CA LYS A 299 -0.47 1.22 -9.37
C LYS A 299 0.96 1.70 -9.64
N VAL A 300 1.49 2.57 -8.77
CA VAL A 300 2.79 3.22 -8.95
C VAL A 300 3.94 2.21 -8.87
N LEU A 301 3.84 1.22 -7.99
CA LEU A 301 4.82 0.15 -7.84
C LEU A 301 4.56 -1.03 -8.79
N GLU A 302 3.54 -0.96 -9.64
CA GLU A 302 3.12 -2.04 -10.53
C GLU A 302 2.99 -3.40 -9.79
N VAL A 303 2.34 -3.37 -8.63
CA VAL A 303 2.20 -4.55 -7.77
C VAL A 303 1.44 -5.63 -8.53
N LYS A 304 2.04 -6.82 -8.66
CA LYS A 304 1.50 -7.93 -9.46
C LYS A 304 1.91 -9.29 -8.90
N ASN A 305 1.21 -10.32 -9.34
CA ASN A 305 1.51 -11.71 -8.98
C ASN A 305 2.99 -12.05 -9.28
N GLY A 306 3.60 -12.84 -8.41
CA GLY A 306 5.01 -13.21 -8.47
C GLY A 306 5.96 -12.17 -7.86
N GLY A 307 5.48 -10.95 -7.53
CA GLY A 307 6.26 -9.94 -6.83
C GLY A 307 6.73 -10.46 -5.47
N GLU A 308 8.02 -10.29 -5.17
CA GLU A 308 8.62 -10.79 -3.93
C GLU A 308 8.25 -9.88 -2.76
N VAL A 309 7.86 -10.49 -1.65
CA VAL A 309 7.37 -9.78 -0.48
C VAL A 309 8.05 -10.23 0.80
N VAL A 310 8.09 -9.30 1.75
CA VAL A 310 8.54 -9.53 3.13
C VAL A 310 7.43 -9.08 4.06
N ALA A 311 6.94 -9.98 4.89
CA ALA A 311 6.02 -9.67 5.98
C ALA A 311 6.83 -9.54 7.28
N VAL A 312 6.58 -8.48 8.05
CA VAL A 312 7.28 -8.23 9.33
C VAL A 312 6.26 -8.17 10.45
N GLY A 313 6.49 -8.89 11.55
CA GLY A 313 5.54 -8.94 12.66
C GLY A 313 6.04 -9.64 13.91
N THR A 314 5.12 -9.97 14.80
CA THR A 314 5.37 -10.53 16.14
C THR A 314 4.58 -11.84 16.30
N PRO A 315 5.04 -12.95 15.71
CA PRO A 315 4.26 -14.17 15.66
C PRO A 315 4.21 -14.82 17.03
N LEU A 316 3.02 -15.25 17.45
CA LEU A 316 2.71 -16.09 18.61
C LEU A 316 2.99 -15.47 19.98
N ASP A 317 4.18 -14.89 20.17
CA ASP A 317 4.68 -14.36 21.42
C ASP A 317 5.48 -13.08 21.19
N ILE A 318 5.46 -12.20 22.19
CA ILE A 318 6.22 -10.95 22.20
C ILE A 318 7.75 -11.19 22.10
N LEU A 319 8.23 -12.35 22.51
CA LEU A 319 9.62 -12.78 22.38
C LEU A 319 10.05 -13.00 20.92
N PHE A 320 9.09 -13.21 20.01
CA PHE A 320 9.35 -13.33 18.58
C PHE A 320 9.11 -12.01 17.83
N ALA A 321 8.98 -10.88 18.54
CA ALA A 321 8.76 -9.58 17.92
C ALA A 321 9.79 -9.28 16.82
N ASN A 322 9.32 -8.61 15.77
CA ASN A 322 10.08 -8.22 14.59
C ASN A 322 10.55 -9.37 13.68
N SER A 323 9.92 -10.54 13.77
CA SER A 323 10.16 -11.65 12.83
C SER A 323 9.83 -11.25 11.40
N MET A 324 10.70 -11.64 10.46
CA MET A 324 10.52 -11.43 9.03
C MET A 324 10.26 -12.75 8.31
N THR A 325 9.21 -12.80 7.50
CA THR A 325 8.91 -13.95 6.62
C THR A 325 8.88 -13.51 5.17
N PHE A 326 9.34 -14.40 4.29
CA PHE A 326 9.58 -14.10 2.88
C PHE A 326 8.64 -14.89 2.01
N GLY A 327 8.22 -14.30 0.90
CA GLY A 327 7.35 -14.97 -0.06
C GLY A 327 7.15 -14.16 -1.34
N ARG A 328 6.05 -14.45 -2.02
CA ARG A 328 5.60 -13.85 -3.26
C ARG A 328 4.11 -13.58 -3.22
N ILE A 329 3.69 -12.56 -3.95
CA ILE A 329 2.28 -12.27 -4.21
C ILE A 329 1.71 -13.41 -5.05
N SER A 330 0.76 -14.16 -4.49
CA SER A 330 0.06 -15.23 -5.21
C SER A 330 -1.09 -14.67 -6.05
N SER A 331 -1.82 -13.66 -5.53
CA SER A 331 -2.95 -13.05 -6.23
C SER A 331 -3.33 -11.69 -5.66
N LEU A 332 -3.94 -10.83 -6.48
CA LEU A 332 -4.64 -9.64 -6.01
C LEU A 332 -6.14 -9.94 -5.97
N ARG A 333 -6.78 -9.65 -4.85
CA ARG A 333 -8.17 -9.98 -4.56
C ARG A 333 -8.98 -8.71 -4.33
N ALA A 334 -10.25 -8.74 -4.71
CA ALA A 334 -11.23 -7.75 -4.32
C ALA A 334 -12.31 -8.44 -3.47
N PRO A 335 -12.26 -8.35 -2.13
CA PRO A 335 -13.27 -8.95 -1.28
C PRO A 335 -14.63 -8.34 -1.59
N LYS A 336 -15.67 -9.18 -1.68
CA LYS A 336 -17.05 -8.74 -1.93
C LYS A 336 -17.60 -7.82 -0.83
N SER A 337 -16.99 -7.85 0.36
CA SER A 337 -17.41 -7.11 1.55
C SER A 337 -16.80 -5.71 1.66
N ALA A 338 -15.85 -5.36 0.80
CA ALA A 338 -15.23 -4.05 0.86
C ALA A 338 -16.02 -3.05 0.01
N THR A 339 -16.34 -1.89 0.59
CA THR A 339 -16.94 -0.78 -0.13
C THR A 339 -15.98 -0.31 -1.24
N SER A 340 -16.38 -0.56 -2.50
CA SER A 340 -15.72 -0.10 -3.74
C SER A 340 -14.19 -0.22 -3.82
N GLY A 341 -13.68 -1.35 -4.33
CA GLY A 341 -12.34 -1.40 -4.94
C GLY A 341 -11.19 -1.88 -4.05
N ALA A 342 -11.45 -2.28 -2.81
CA ALA A 342 -10.38 -2.74 -1.92
C ALA A 342 -9.60 -3.89 -2.50
N THR A 343 -8.28 -3.68 -2.60
CA THR A 343 -7.35 -4.68 -3.10
C THR A 343 -6.68 -5.36 -1.92
N TRP A 344 -7.05 -6.61 -1.67
CA TRP A 344 -6.32 -7.48 -0.77
C TRP A 344 -5.20 -8.18 -1.54
N ILE A 345 -4.04 -8.32 -0.90
CA ILE A 345 -2.86 -8.95 -1.47
C ILE A 345 -2.78 -10.35 -0.86
N GLN A 346 -3.02 -11.36 -1.66
CA GLN A 346 -2.75 -12.75 -1.29
C GLN A 346 -1.26 -13.04 -1.53
N HIS A 347 -0.60 -13.63 -0.55
CA HIS A 347 0.81 -14.03 -0.64
C HIS A 347 1.07 -15.37 0.06
N ASP A 348 2.27 -15.92 -0.16
CA ASP A 348 2.71 -17.18 0.46
C ASP A 348 3.77 -16.97 1.57
N ALA A 349 4.18 -15.73 1.85
CA ALA A 349 4.99 -15.46 3.04
C ALA A 349 4.23 -15.94 4.30
N SER A 350 4.93 -16.65 5.17
CA SER A 350 4.34 -17.28 6.35
C SER A 350 3.73 -16.22 7.28
N ILE A 351 2.43 -16.34 7.53
CA ILE A 351 1.71 -15.52 8.50
C ILE A 351 1.20 -16.45 9.60
N SER A 352 1.41 -16.05 10.84
CA SER A 352 0.89 -16.71 12.04
C SER A 352 0.19 -15.66 12.90
N PRO A 353 -0.67 -16.08 13.86
CA PRO A 353 -1.24 -15.16 14.84
C PRO A 353 -0.14 -14.26 15.42
N GLY A 354 -0.39 -12.96 15.52
CA GLY A 354 0.59 -11.98 16.00
C GLY A 354 1.33 -11.18 14.91
N ASN A 355 1.45 -11.71 13.68
CA ASN A 355 1.95 -10.92 12.53
C ASN A 355 0.90 -9.98 11.94
N SER A 356 -0.38 -10.21 12.26
CA SER A 356 -1.51 -9.36 11.88
C SER A 356 -1.26 -7.90 12.28
N GLY A 357 -1.50 -6.99 11.34
CA GLY A 357 -1.32 -5.55 11.48
C GLY A 357 0.09 -5.04 11.17
N GLY A 358 1.08 -5.94 11.12
CA GLY A 358 2.45 -5.61 10.72
C GLY A 358 2.55 -5.34 9.21
N PRO A 359 3.61 -4.65 8.75
CA PRO A 359 3.74 -4.28 7.34
C PRO A 359 4.06 -5.48 6.42
N LEU A 360 3.56 -5.38 5.20
CA LEU A 360 3.94 -6.17 4.03
C LEU A 360 4.72 -5.25 3.07
N PHE A 361 5.92 -5.66 2.70
CA PHE A 361 6.78 -4.93 1.77
C PHE A 361 6.92 -5.66 0.45
N LEU A 362 6.89 -4.92 -0.67
CA LEU A 362 7.32 -5.38 -1.98
C LEU A 362 8.81 -5.09 -2.16
N ARG A 363 9.57 -6.11 -2.58
CA ARG A 363 10.96 -5.95 -2.99
C ARG A 363 11.05 -5.50 -4.45
N GLN A 364 11.76 -4.40 -4.70
CA GLN A 364 12.14 -3.94 -6.03
C GLN A 364 13.65 -3.67 -6.06
N GLY A 365 14.41 -4.60 -6.63
CA GLY A 365 15.88 -4.57 -6.53
C GLY A 365 16.36 -4.75 -5.09
N GLU A 366 17.15 -3.81 -4.60
CA GLU A 366 17.66 -3.75 -3.22
C GLU A 366 16.80 -2.88 -2.29
N ARG A 367 15.60 -2.51 -2.74
CA ARG A 367 14.71 -1.56 -2.06
C ARG A 367 13.40 -2.24 -1.71
N TYR A 368 12.80 -1.80 -0.60
CA TYR A 368 11.55 -2.33 -0.08
C TYR A 368 10.51 -1.23 0.04
N HIS A 369 9.32 -1.48 -0.47
CA HIS A 369 8.21 -0.53 -0.51
C HIS A 369 7.02 -1.10 0.23
N TRP A 370 6.43 -0.31 1.12
CA TRP A 370 5.25 -0.75 1.87
C TRP A 370 4.04 -0.82 0.95
N ILE A 371 3.42 -2.01 0.89
CA ILE A 371 2.27 -2.28 0.02
C ILE A 371 1.03 -2.70 0.80
N GLY A 372 1.11 -2.91 2.11
CA GLY A 372 -0.06 -3.25 2.92
C GLY A 372 0.23 -3.66 4.36
N ILE A 373 -0.80 -4.00 5.12
CA ILE A 373 -0.69 -4.62 6.45
C ILE A 373 -1.17 -6.06 6.38
N ASN A 374 -0.40 -6.99 6.96
CA ASN A 374 -0.76 -8.40 7.02
C ASN A 374 -2.07 -8.58 7.80
N THR A 375 -2.96 -9.47 7.37
CA THR A 375 -4.22 -9.78 8.06
C THR A 375 -4.55 -11.29 7.95
N ARG A 376 -5.57 -11.75 8.67
CA ARG A 376 -6.06 -13.13 8.58
C ARG A 376 -6.68 -13.38 7.19
N GLY A 377 -6.33 -14.53 6.61
CA GLY A 377 -7.03 -15.07 5.44
C GLY A 377 -8.40 -15.67 5.80
N ALA A 378 -9.11 -16.16 4.78
CA ALA A 378 -10.37 -16.86 4.98
C ALA A 378 -10.16 -18.15 5.81
N ASP A 379 -11.02 -18.37 6.81
CA ASP A 379 -10.92 -19.51 7.72
C ASP A 379 -10.85 -20.85 6.96
N GLY A 380 -9.87 -21.69 7.32
CA GLY A 380 -9.71 -23.05 6.78
C GLY A 380 -8.83 -23.19 5.54
N ALA A 381 -8.32 -22.10 4.96
CA ALA A 381 -7.35 -22.16 3.87
C ALA A 381 -5.99 -21.56 4.30
N ALA A 382 -4.89 -22.22 3.96
CA ALA A 382 -3.52 -21.74 4.17
C ALA A 382 -3.18 -20.58 3.21
N LEU A 383 -3.93 -19.48 3.28
CA LEU A 383 -3.80 -18.33 2.40
C LEU A 383 -3.52 -17.07 3.22
N SER A 384 -2.28 -16.58 3.18
CA SER A 384 -1.91 -15.31 3.82
C SER A 384 -2.46 -14.13 3.04
N MET A 385 -3.04 -13.15 3.74
CA MET A 385 -3.62 -11.94 3.16
C MET A 385 -2.97 -10.69 3.73
N ALA A 386 -3.02 -9.60 2.97
CA ALA A 386 -2.75 -8.25 3.46
C ALA A 386 -3.76 -7.26 2.87
N ILE A 387 -4.12 -6.24 3.65
CA ILE A 387 -4.92 -5.09 3.20
C ILE A 387 -3.96 -4.09 2.56
N SER A 388 -4.23 -3.61 1.34
CA SER A 388 -3.29 -2.73 0.64
C SER A 388 -3.03 -1.43 1.40
N ALA A 389 -1.82 -0.88 1.23
CA ALA A 389 -1.42 0.39 1.85
C ALA A 389 -2.30 1.55 1.38
N ASP A 390 -2.85 1.47 0.16
CA ASP A 390 -3.79 2.44 -0.37
C ASP A 390 -5.09 2.45 0.45
N GLU A 391 -5.69 1.27 0.69
CA GLU A 391 -6.90 1.12 1.50
C GLU A 391 -6.68 1.54 2.96
N VAL A 392 -5.57 1.08 3.56
CA VAL A 392 -5.20 1.46 4.93
C VAL A 392 -5.05 2.98 5.06
N SER A 393 -4.43 3.63 4.07
CA SER A 393 -4.16 5.06 4.11
C SER A 393 -5.40 5.92 3.83
N SER A 394 -6.38 5.40 3.09
CA SER A 394 -7.62 6.11 2.77
C SER A 394 -8.78 5.79 3.72
N ALA A 395 -8.62 4.84 4.64
CA ALA A 395 -9.65 4.44 5.58
C ALA A 395 -10.15 5.65 6.38
N GLU A 396 -11.47 5.87 6.37
CA GLU A 396 -12.12 6.81 7.27
C GLU A 396 -12.11 6.21 8.69
N LEU A 397 -11.52 6.93 9.65
CA LEU A 397 -11.33 6.45 11.01
C LEU A 397 -12.25 7.18 11.99
N ILE A 398 -13.00 6.41 12.78
CA ILE A 398 -13.73 6.90 13.94
C ILE A 398 -12.78 6.80 15.14
N TRP A 399 -12.48 7.94 15.76
CA TRP A 399 -11.48 8.04 16.84
C TRP A 399 -12.11 8.17 18.23
N ALA A 400 -11.48 7.56 19.22
CA ALA A 400 -11.76 7.76 20.63
C ALA A 400 -10.46 7.67 21.48
N ASP A 401 -10.57 7.97 22.77
CA ASP A 401 -9.48 7.77 23.70
C ASP A 401 -9.22 6.27 23.94
N ALA A 402 -7.96 5.88 24.14
CA ALA A 402 -7.60 4.48 24.39
C ALA A 402 -7.83 4.08 25.86
N ASN A 403 -9.08 4.21 26.32
CA ASN A 403 -9.55 3.88 27.67
C ASN A 403 -10.95 3.20 27.61
N PRO A 404 -11.52 2.71 28.73
CA PRO A 404 -12.83 2.03 28.72
C PRO A 404 -13.97 2.85 28.10
N ALA A 405 -14.01 4.17 28.35
CA ALA A 405 -15.05 5.05 27.81
C ALA A 405 -14.95 5.17 26.28
N GLY A 406 -13.74 5.37 25.76
CA GLY A 406 -13.51 5.42 24.32
C GLY A 406 -13.75 4.07 23.64
N ALA A 407 -13.41 2.96 24.29
CA ALA A 407 -13.76 1.62 23.81
C ALA A 407 -15.27 1.41 23.69
N ALA A 408 -16.04 1.78 24.72
CA ALA A 408 -17.50 1.72 24.68
C ALA A 408 -18.08 2.61 23.56
N GLN A 409 -17.54 3.82 23.38
CA GLN A 409 -17.92 4.70 22.27
C GLN A 409 -17.70 4.03 20.91
N LEU A 410 -16.52 3.45 20.68
CA LEU A 410 -16.19 2.79 19.42
C LEU A 410 -17.06 1.56 19.16
N ILE A 411 -17.36 0.77 20.20
CA ILE A 411 -18.27 -0.38 20.07
C ILE A 411 -19.66 0.07 19.59
N GLY A 412 -20.19 1.14 20.17
CA GLY A 412 -21.47 1.71 19.78
C GLY A 412 -21.47 2.28 18.36
N GLN A 413 -20.43 3.04 17.99
CA GLN A 413 -20.37 3.76 16.72
C GLN A 413 -20.03 2.85 15.52
N VAL A 414 -19.12 1.89 15.70
CA VAL A 414 -18.61 1.05 14.60
C VAL A 414 -19.43 -0.23 14.45
N TYR A 415 -19.76 -0.89 15.56
CA TYR A 415 -20.44 -2.19 15.55
C TYR A 415 -21.95 -2.10 15.85
N GLY A 416 -22.46 -0.92 16.22
CA GLY A 416 -23.89 -0.75 16.52
C GLY A 416 -24.37 -1.51 17.74
N VAL A 417 -23.48 -1.82 18.67
CA VAL A 417 -23.78 -2.58 19.91
C VAL A 417 -23.79 -1.61 21.09
N ALA A 418 -24.82 -1.69 21.94
CA ALA A 418 -24.85 -0.89 23.16
C ALA A 418 -23.62 -1.23 24.03
N ALA A 419 -22.95 -0.22 24.56
CA ALA A 419 -21.79 -0.42 25.42
C ALA A 419 -21.76 0.61 26.54
N ALA A 420 -21.38 0.16 27.73
CA ALA A 420 -21.24 0.95 28.93
C ALA A 420 -19.87 0.72 29.56
N VAL A 421 -19.41 1.72 30.33
CA VAL A 421 -18.25 1.55 31.19
C VAL A 421 -18.75 0.83 32.44
N GLY A 422 -18.27 -0.39 32.66
CA GLY A 422 -18.61 -1.13 33.86
C GLY A 422 -17.96 -0.47 35.07
N ASP A 423 -18.75 -0.09 36.07
CA ASP A 423 -18.23 0.42 37.33
C ASP A 423 -17.20 -0.58 37.89
N GLN A 424 -15.99 -0.09 38.17
CA GLN A 424 -15.06 -0.78 39.04
C GLN A 424 -15.76 -0.84 40.40
N GLU A 425 -16.27 -2.01 40.82
CA GLU A 425 -16.72 -2.17 42.20
C GLU A 425 -15.51 -1.96 43.12
N SER A 426 -15.35 -0.72 43.56
CA SER A 426 -14.51 -0.39 44.69
C SER A 426 -15.11 -1.09 45.90
N SER A 427 -14.30 -1.84 46.64
CA SER A 427 -14.58 -2.31 47.98
C SER A 427 -15.26 -1.24 48.84
N LYS A 428 -16.56 -1.36 49.11
CA LYS A 428 -17.26 -0.77 50.27
C LYS A 428 -18.35 -1.77 50.67
N HIS A 429 -18.06 -2.65 51.61
CA HIS A 429 -18.42 -2.47 53.02
C HIS A 429 -19.88 -2.06 53.21
N SER A 430 -20.61 -2.99 53.80
CA SER A 430 -21.98 -2.89 54.29
C SER A 430 -22.29 -1.56 54.98
N THR A 431 -23.30 -0.86 54.48
CA THR A 431 -24.27 -0.16 55.32
C THR A 431 -25.60 -0.16 54.57
N GLY A 432 -26.57 -0.91 55.09
CA GLY A 432 -27.94 -0.82 54.62
C GLY A 432 -28.53 0.54 54.96
N LEU A 433 -29.41 1.03 54.08
CA LEU A 433 -30.61 1.71 54.51
C LEU A 433 -31.67 1.62 53.43
N ASP A 434 -32.72 0.88 53.77
CA ASP A 434 -34.03 0.89 53.14
C ASP A 434 -34.66 2.29 53.25
N THR A 435 -35.32 2.77 52.19
CA THR A 435 -36.66 3.38 52.29
C THR A 435 -37.32 3.56 50.92
N SER A 436 -38.37 2.75 50.76
CA SER A 436 -39.61 2.86 49.98
C SER A 436 -40.09 4.20 49.38
N ILE A 437 -40.57 4.08 48.13
CA ILE A 437 -41.87 4.51 47.55
C ILE A 437 -42.15 6.02 47.36
N ASN A 438 -42.30 6.45 46.10
CA ASN A 438 -43.60 6.97 45.63
C ASN A 438 -43.80 6.91 44.10
N SER A 439 -44.98 6.45 43.74
CA SER A 439 -45.54 6.22 42.40
C SER A 439 -46.24 7.46 41.82
N THR A 440 -46.22 7.65 40.49
CA THR A 440 -47.38 8.01 39.63
C THR A 440 -46.97 7.95 38.14
N GLY A 441 -47.71 7.17 37.31
CA GLY A 441 -47.43 6.88 35.89
C GLY A 441 -48.00 7.92 34.91
N PRO A 442 -48.61 7.52 33.77
CA PRO A 442 -48.32 6.43 32.82
C PRO A 442 -48.10 6.98 31.38
N ASN A 443 -47.51 6.22 30.47
CA ASN A 443 -47.88 6.11 29.03
C ASN A 443 -46.80 5.34 28.25
N ALA A 444 -47.03 4.04 28.11
CA ALA A 444 -46.71 3.32 26.88
C ALA A 444 -48.03 3.15 26.10
N PRO A 445 -47.96 2.95 24.77
CA PRO A 445 -48.20 1.58 24.38
C PRO A 445 -47.28 1.04 23.28
N LEU A 446 -47.20 -0.29 23.38
CA LEU A 446 -46.68 -1.35 22.55
C LEU A 446 -47.50 -1.53 21.24
N ALA A 447 -46.86 -1.87 20.12
CA ALA A 447 -47.29 -2.85 19.08
C ALA A 447 -46.32 -2.77 17.87
N LEU A 448 -45.46 -3.75 17.56
CA LEU A 448 -45.66 -5.07 16.93
C LEU A 448 -46.31 -5.08 15.53
N GLN A 449 -45.59 -5.75 14.62
CA GLN A 449 -46.02 -6.55 13.46
C GLN A 449 -45.95 -5.97 12.02
N THR A 450 -44.93 -6.48 11.31
CA THR A 450 -44.95 -7.17 9.99
C THR A 450 -45.80 -6.62 8.84
N GLN A 451 -45.18 -6.41 7.66
CA GLN A 451 -45.31 -7.30 6.49
C GLN A 451 -44.45 -6.77 5.32
N ARG A 452 -43.86 -7.71 4.57
CA ARG A 452 -43.27 -7.54 3.25
C ARG A 452 -44.30 -7.01 2.23
N GLU A 453 -43.90 -6.03 1.42
CA GLU A 453 -44.39 -5.91 0.06
C GLU A 453 -43.22 -5.81 -0.94
N ARG A 454 -43.13 -6.87 -1.76
CA ARG A 454 -42.52 -6.81 -3.09
C ARG A 454 -43.48 -5.99 -3.94
N ASN A 455 -43.01 -4.91 -4.55
CA ASN A 455 -43.54 -4.46 -5.82
C ASN A 455 -42.40 -4.01 -6.73
N SER A 456 -42.27 -4.77 -7.80
CA SER A 456 -41.58 -4.40 -9.03
C SER A 456 -42.20 -3.12 -9.59
N LYS A 457 -41.35 -2.18 -9.98
CA LYS A 457 -41.62 -1.30 -11.11
C LYS A 457 -40.30 -0.87 -11.71
N SER A 458 -40.07 -1.41 -12.91
CA SER A 458 -39.07 -0.97 -13.85
C SER A 458 -39.19 0.53 -14.07
N THR A 459 -38.07 1.24 -13.89
CA THR A 459 -37.88 2.55 -14.48
C THR A 459 -36.54 2.52 -15.19
N HIS A 460 -36.61 2.41 -16.52
CA HIS A 460 -35.50 2.73 -17.40
C HIS A 460 -35.11 4.19 -17.15
N GLN A 461 -33.97 4.41 -16.48
CA GLN A 461 -33.33 5.71 -16.50
C GLN A 461 -32.11 5.61 -17.40
N LYS A 462 -32.26 6.24 -18.56
CA LYS A 462 -31.26 6.38 -19.62
C LYS A 462 -29.92 6.81 -19.03
N THR A 463 -28.88 6.09 -19.40
CA THR A 463 -27.48 6.47 -19.22
C THR A 463 -27.20 7.75 -20.00
N ASP A 464 -27.01 8.87 -19.31
CA ASP A 464 -26.41 10.08 -19.89
C ASP A 464 -24.90 9.91 -20.02
N ILE A 465 -24.50 9.19 -21.07
CA ILE A 465 -23.10 9.02 -21.50
C ILE A 465 -22.60 10.28 -22.26
N LEU A 466 -23.45 11.28 -22.49
CA LEU A 466 -23.08 12.52 -23.18
C LEU A 466 -22.59 13.67 -22.27
N GLY A 467 -22.79 13.59 -20.94
CA GLY A 467 -22.40 14.65 -20.00
C GLY A 467 -20.93 14.62 -19.54
N MET A 468 -20.27 13.46 -19.65
CA MET A 468 -18.90 13.25 -19.15
C MET A 468 -17.84 13.48 -20.25
N ALA A 469 -18.22 13.34 -21.52
CA ALA A 469 -17.37 13.64 -22.67
C ALA A 469 -17.15 15.15 -22.89
N PHE A 470 -17.99 16.02 -22.32
CA PHE A 470 -17.87 17.48 -22.47
C PHE A 470 -16.97 18.16 -21.42
N ARG A 471 -16.50 17.43 -20.39
CA ARG A 471 -15.62 17.98 -19.35
C ARG A 471 -14.15 17.55 -19.46
N LEU A 472 -13.82 16.61 -20.34
CA LEU A 472 -12.43 16.20 -20.65
C LEU A 472 -11.83 16.88 -21.88
N SER A 473 -12.62 17.59 -22.70
CA SER A 473 -12.10 18.31 -23.88
C SER A 473 -11.54 19.71 -23.58
N ARG A 474 -11.79 20.28 -22.39
CA ARG A 474 -11.36 21.64 -22.03
C ARG A 474 -9.95 21.76 -21.46
N PHE A 475 -9.33 20.68 -20.99
CA PHE A 475 -7.95 20.72 -20.50
C PHE A 475 -6.90 20.47 -21.59
N GLY A 476 -7.22 19.68 -22.62
CA GLY A 476 -6.34 19.47 -23.78
C GLY A 476 -6.26 20.69 -24.72
N TYR A 477 -7.34 21.46 -24.82
CA TYR A 477 -7.42 22.62 -25.73
C TYR A 477 -6.61 23.85 -25.28
N LEU A 478 -6.39 24.00 -23.97
CA LEU A 478 -5.58 25.10 -23.41
C LEU A 478 -4.08 24.88 -23.63
N LEU A 479 -3.61 23.64 -23.63
CA LEU A 479 -2.19 23.33 -23.89
C LEU A 479 -1.80 23.50 -25.37
N TRP A 480 -2.75 23.29 -26.29
CA TRP A 480 -2.48 23.29 -27.74
C TRP A 480 -2.55 24.67 -28.41
N ILE A 481 -3.21 25.66 -27.77
CA ILE A 481 -3.32 27.03 -28.33
C ILE A 481 -2.35 28.00 -27.64
N VAL A 482 -2.18 27.88 -26.31
CA VAL A 482 -1.37 28.84 -25.55
C VAL A 482 0.12 28.68 -25.83
N VAL A 483 0.60 27.45 -26.00
CA VAL A 483 2.04 27.20 -26.22
C VAL A 483 2.50 27.69 -27.60
N PRO A 484 1.80 27.44 -28.72
CA PRO A 484 2.18 28.00 -30.02
C PRO A 484 2.02 29.52 -30.09
N ALA A 485 1.01 30.10 -29.41
CA ALA A 485 0.80 31.55 -29.40
C ALA A 485 1.91 32.30 -28.65
N VAL A 486 2.39 31.75 -27.53
CA VAL A 486 3.53 32.30 -26.78
C VAL A 486 4.85 32.18 -27.58
N LEU A 487 5.05 31.06 -28.28
CA LEU A 487 6.21 30.87 -29.16
C LEU A 487 6.16 31.77 -30.40
N ALA A 488 4.99 32.01 -30.97
CA ALA A 488 4.81 32.93 -32.09
C ALA A 488 5.00 34.40 -31.67
N ALA A 489 4.53 34.78 -30.49
CA ALA A 489 4.76 36.12 -29.93
C ALA A 489 6.25 36.37 -29.64
N ALA A 490 6.95 35.36 -29.10
CA ALA A 490 8.40 35.41 -28.90
C ALA A 490 9.17 35.51 -30.24
N GLY A 491 8.77 34.73 -31.25
CA GLY A 491 9.35 34.78 -32.59
C GLY A 491 9.14 36.12 -33.31
N ALA A 492 7.95 36.72 -33.17
CA ALA A 492 7.62 38.03 -33.74
C ALA A 492 8.37 39.18 -33.05
N TRP A 493 8.61 39.09 -31.74
CA TRP A 493 9.41 40.07 -31.01
C TRP A 493 10.88 40.03 -31.46
N ILE A 494 11.46 38.83 -31.60
CA ILE A 494 12.85 38.61 -32.06
C ILE A 494 13.04 39.10 -33.51
N THR A 495 12.12 38.78 -34.42
CA THR A 495 12.23 39.25 -35.82
C THR A 495 12.08 40.77 -35.94
N LYS A 496 11.30 41.42 -35.06
CA LYS A 496 11.16 42.89 -35.06
C LYS A 496 12.38 43.60 -34.47
N THR A 497 13.12 42.96 -33.56
CA THR A 497 14.39 43.50 -33.05
C THR A 497 15.51 43.42 -34.09
N PHE A 498 15.60 42.30 -34.83
CA PHE A 498 16.66 42.10 -35.83
C PHE A 498 16.46 42.83 -37.17
N ARG A 499 15.23 43.22 -37.53
CA ARG A 499 14.95 43.92 -38.80
C ARG A 499 15.28 45.42 -38.79
N SER A 500 15.69 45.97 -37.65
CA SER A 500 16.10 47.38 -37.52
C SER A 500 17.61 47.62 -37.74
N ALA A 501 18.39 46.56 -37.98
CA ALA A 501 19.86 46.62 -37.95
C ALA A 501 20.57 46.35 -39.29
N SER A 502 19.88 46.25 -40.43
CA SER A 502 20.57 46.08 -41.72
C SER A 502 19.80 46.69 -42.89
N VAL A 503 20.05 47.98 -43.13
CA VAL A 503 19.95 48.58 -44.47
C VAL A 503 21.38 48.81 -44.92
N GLU A 504 21.83 48.06 -45.93
CA GLU A 504 22.62 48.63 -47.02
C GLU A 504 22.69 47.66 -48.22
N ASP A 505 22.81 48.30 -49.37
CA ASP A 505 22.44 47.96 -50.73
C ASP A 505 23.60 47.31 -51.50
N ASN A 506 23.36 46.30 -52.35
CA ASN A 506 23.61 46.45 -53.79
C ASN A 506 23.31 45.21 -54.67
N SER A 507 22.96 45.57 -55.89
CA SER A 507 22.47 44.85 -57.06
C SER A 507 23.42 43.84 -57.75
N GLN A 508 22.89 42.72 -58.27
CA GLN A 508 22.76 42.41 -59.72
C GLN A 508 22.54 40.90 -60.05
N LYS A 509 21.52 40.68 -60.92
CA LYS A 509 21.42 39.79 -62.11
C LYS A 509 20.88 38.33 -62.05
N SER A 510 19.77 38.18 -62.80
CA SER A 510 19.34 37.15 -63.79
C SER A 510 18.76 35.76 -63.40
N ILE A 511 17.41 35.70 -63.38
CA ILE A 511 16.37 34.79 -64.01
C ILE A 511 16.81 33.44 -64.69
N PRO A 512 15.94 32.41 -64.88
CA PRO A 512 15.15 31.54 -63.97
C PRO A 512 15.33 30.02 -64.22
N ALA A 513 14.78 29.16 -63.36
CA ALA A 513 14.23 27.86 -63.80
C ALA A 513 13.15 27.34 -62.85
N ASP A 514 12.08 26.84 -63.47
CA ASP A 514 10.92 26.11 -62.96
C ASP A 514 11.23 25.08 -61.86
N ASN A 515 10.26 24.89 -60.95
CA ASN A 515 9.60 23.59 -60.73
C ASN A 515 8.53 23.73 -59.63
N GLY A 516 7.27 23.78 -60.06
CA GLY A 516 6.13 23.68 -59.17
C GLY A 516 5.97 22.27 -58.60
N ILE A 517 5.65 22.16 -57.32
CA ILE A 517 4.88 21.04 -56.75
C ILE A 517 3.85 21.63 -55.77
N ALA A 518 2.59 21.33 -56.08
CA ALA A 518 1.39 21.76 -55.38
C ALA A 518 1.24 21.14 -53.99
N LYS A 519 0.63 21.93 -53.10
CA LYS A 519 0.07 21.54 -51.79
C LYS A 519 -0.86 20.32 -51.93
N LYS A 520 -0.76 19.34 -51.03
CA LYS A 520 -1.73 18.23 -50.91
C LYS A 520 -2.37 18.19 -49.53
N GLY A 521 -3.69 18.37 -49.51
CA GLY A 521 -4.59 18.11 -48.38
C GLY A 521 -5.23 16.72 -48.49
N TRP A 522 -6.03 16.38 -47.47
CA TRP A 522 -6.71 15.09 -47.31
C TRP A 522 -8.05 15.07 -48.06
N GLY A 523 -8.37 13.98 -48.74
CA GLY A 523 -9.68 13.75 -49.38
C GLY A 523 -9.94 12.26 -49.65
N GLU A 524 -11.20 11.83 -49.52
CA GLU A 524 -11.67 10.50 -49.90
C GLU A 524 -11.65 10.34 -51.43
N VAL A 525 -11.16 9.21 -51.94
CA VAL A 525 -11.23 8.86 -53.36
C VAL A 525 -11.84 7.46 -53.50
N GLU A 526 -12.87 7.34 -54.32
CA GLU A 526 -13.60 6.11 -54.61
C GLU A 526 -12.85 5.28 -55.67
N CYS A 527 -12.69 3.96 -55.48
CA CYS A 527 -12.01 3.11 -56.44
C CYS A 527 -12.84 2.97 -57.75
N PRO A 528 -12.28 3.24 -58.95
CA PRO A 528 -13.03 3.19 -60.20
C PRO A 528 -13.48 1.79 -60.62
N GLN A 529 -12.89 0.72 -60.06
CA GLN A 529 -13.23 -0.67 -60.39
C GLN A 529 -14.25 -1.30 -59.43
N CYS A 530 -14.17 -1.03 -58.13
CA CYS A 530 -15.01 -1.71 -57.14
C CYS A 530 -15.92 -0.77 -56.32
N LYS A 531 -15.87 0.55 -56.59
CA LYS A 531 -16.75 1.55 -55.98
C LYS A 531 -16.72 1.60 -54.45
N ARG A 532 -15.62 1.17 -53.81
CA ARG A 532 -15.42 1.29 -52.36
C ARG A 532 -14.52 2.48 -52.04
N ASN A 533 -14.86 3.24 -51.00
CA ASN A 533 -14.02 4.31 -50.46
C ASN A 533 -12.80 3.72 -49.76
N SER A 534 -11.59 4.10 -50.20
CA SER A 534 -10.34 3.71 -49.53
C SER A 534 -9.67 4.93 -48.90
N TYR A 535 -9.48 4.91 -47.58
CA TYR A 535 -8.64 5.86 -46.87
C TYR A 535 -7.19 5.36 -46.86
N THR A 536 -6.32 5.90 -47.73
CA THR A 536 -4.87 5.84 -47.47
C THR A 536 -4.06 6.93 -48.18
N MET A 537 -3.14 7.50 -47.41
CA MET A 537 -2.15 8.53 -47.72
C MET A 537 -1.24 8.11 -48.89
N TYR A 538 -0.77 9.09 -49.69
CA TYR A 538 0.09 8.89 -50.87
C TYR A 538 1.37 8.10 -50.56
N SER A 539 1.37 6.80 -50.85
CA SER A 539 2.40 6.14 -51.67
C SER A 539 1.93 4.70 -51.97
N VAL A 540 2.06 4.29 -53.23
CA VAL A 540 1.75 2.96 -53.80
C VAL A 540 0.26 2.74 -54.19
N GLY A 541 -0.01 2.85 -55.49
CA GLY A 541 -1.34 2.76 -56.11
C GLY A 541 -1.91 1.33 -56.19
N HIS A 542 -2.17 0.71 -55.05
CA HIS A 542 -2.81 -0.61 -54.97
C HIS A 542 -4.14 -0.54 -54.23
N CYS A 543 -5.21 -1.10 -54.81
CA CYS A 543 -6.47 -1.29 -54.10
C CYS A 543 -6.49 -2.66 -53.40
N PRO A 544 -6.48 -2.73 -52.05
CA PRO A 544 -6.44 -3.99 -51.32
C PRO A 544 -7.72 -4.82 -51.43
N GLY A 545 -8.85 -4.23 -51.84
CA GLY A 545 -10.13 -4.92 -51.93
C GLY A 545 -10.34 -5.74 -53.22
N CYS A 546 -9.81 -5.29 -54.36
CA CYS A 546 -10.01 -5.95 -55.67
C CYS A 546 -8.73 -6.25 -56.43
N GLY A 547 -7.56 -5.88 -55.91
CA GLY A 547 -6.28 -6.18 -56.54
C GLY A 547 -5.87 -5.24 -57.67
N TYR A 548 -6.68 -4.23 -58.00
CA TYR A 548 -6.36 -3.24 -59.04
C TYR A 548 -5.03 -2.52 -58.75
N GLY A 549 -4.13 -2.46 -59.74
CA GLY A 549 -2.82 -1.80 -59.66
C GLY A 549 -1.62 -2.68 -59.28
N ARG A 550 -1.79 -4.01 -59.13
CA ARG A 550 -0.64 -4.92 -58.99
C ARG A 550 0.01 -5.17 -60.35
N LYS A 551 1.18 -4.60 -60.62
CA LYS A 551 2.13 -5.16 -61.60
C LYS A 551 2.99 -6.19 -60.86
N GLU A 552 3.24 -7.31 -61.53
CA GLU A 552 3.81 -8.58 -61.02
C GLU A 552 5.00 -8.44 -60.07
#